data_AF-A0A2W5UUH3-F1
#
_entry.id   AF-A0A2W5UUH3-F1
#
_cell.length_a   1.000
_cell.length_b   1.000
_cell.length_c   1.000
_cell.angle_alpha   90.00
_cell.angle_beta   90.00
_cell.angle_gamma   90.00
#
_symmetry.space_group_name_H-M   'P 1'
#
loop_
_entity.id
_entity.type
_entity.pdbx_description
1 polymer ?
#
loop_
_entity_poly.entity_id
_entity_poly.type
_entity_poly.pdbx_seq_one_letter_code
_entity_poly.pdbx_strand_id
1 'polypeptide(L)'
;MSVSSLSIAQISALSATAIKGFSTTDIQSLTGTQIAAISATGIGALDDTQVAALSTTQIKALTTTQIPKFATSVTFDVTQLQQLSTQQVQALTSTQLASLDSSHIQGLSATQLGVLSSTNFSALDATQIGALSATQIKGVTATQVKGLTTTDIGELAGTQVAALAADRLAAMSATNVSAMDTTQVAALTSTQIAALSVTQIKGLNATDVGELSATQISSLSTLQLTALTPAAFSALDATQVGALSTTQVRSVTLDQIKGLNATDVGEFATTQISALTAAQIGALASTQLAQLATTQVAALATTQVIALTTSAFAALDATQVGALATTQVKALTTAQLNALAPADIGEFADTQ
;
A
#
# COMPACT_ATOMS: atom_id res chain seq x y z
N MET A 1 -4.91 35.72 -49.34
CA MET A 1 -4.09 34.49 -49.49
C MET A 1 -4.48 33.56 -48.37
N SER A 2 -4.67 32.26 -48.63
CA SER A 2 -4.95 31.30 -47.57
C SER A 2 -3.73 31.17 -46.66
N VAL A 3 -3.89 31.16 -45.34
CA VAL A 3 -2.74 30.94 -44.42
C VAL A 3 -2.04 29.61 -44.69
N SER A 4 -2.76 28.62 -45.22
CA SER A 4 -2.22 27.32 -45.62
C SER A 4 -1.22 27.39 -46.78
N SER A 5 -1.16 28.47 -47.56
CA SER A 5 -0.17 28.63 -48.62
C SER A 5 1.19 29.17 -48.13
N LEU A 6 1.30 29.53 -46.85
CA LEU A 6 2.55 30.04 -46.28
C LEU A 6 3.57 28.91 -46.11
N SER A 7 4.83 29.18 -46.45
CA SER A 7 5.92 28.24 -46.20
C SER A 7 6.20 28.09 -44.70
N ILE A 8 6.91 27.01 -44.33
CA ILE A 8 7.34 26.76 -42.94
C ILE A 8 8.15 27.94 -42.37
N ALA A 9 9.03 28.54 -43.17
CA ALA A 9 9.81 29.71 -42.76
C ALA A 9 8.96 30.97 -42.57
N GLN A 10 7.89 31.13 -43.35
CA GLN A 10 6.95 32.23 -43.18
C GLN A 10 6.11 32.03 -41.92
N ILE A 11 5.60 30.82 -41.67
CA ILE A 11 4.83 30.50 -40.47
C ILE A 11 5.67 30.71 -39.20
N SER A 12 6.93 30.26 -39.19
CA SER A 12 7.80 30.42 -38.02
C SER A 12 8.19 31.87 -37.72
N ALA A 13 8.09 32.76 -38.71
CA ALA A 13 8.35 34.19 -38.58
C ALA A 13 7.12 35.02 -38.17
N LEU A 14 5.92 34.41 -38.09
CA LEU A 14 4.71 35.12 -37.68
C LEU A 14 4.79 35.59 -36.22
N SER A 15 4.32 36.81 -35.96
CA SER A 15 4.20 37.33 -34.61
C SER A 15 3.01 36.71 -33.87
N ALA A 16 3.07 36.71 -32.54
CA ALA A 16 1.95 36.30 -31.68
C ALA A 16 0.65 37.05 -32.01
N THR A 17 0.73 38.35 -32.32
CA THR A 17 -0.43 39.16 -32.71
C THR A 17 -1.04 38.69 -34.04
N ALA A 18 -0.20 38.34 -35.02
CA ALA A 18 -0.68 37.83 -36.30
C ALA A 18 -1.39 36.47 -36.12
N ILE A 19 -0.81 35.58 -35.31
CA ILE A 19 -1.38 34.26 -35.02
C ILE A 19 -2.69 34.36 -34.26
N LYS A 20 -2.77 35.24 -33.25
CA LYS A 20 -4.00 35.51 -32.51
C LYS A 20 -5.13 36.02 -33.42
N GLY A 21 -4.80 36.67 -34.53
CA GLY A 21 -5.77 37.14 -35.53
C GLY A 21 -6.36 36.06 -36.45
N PHE A 22 -5.89 34.81 -36.38
CA PHE A 22 -6.39 33.73 -37.23
C PHE A 22 -7.82 33.32 -36.88
N SER A 23 -8.66 33.12 -37.88
CA SER A 23 -9.98 32.50 -37.66
C SER A 23 -9.85 30.99 -37.40
N THR A 24 -10.92 30.34 -36.91
CA THR A 24 -10.95 28.88 -36.77
C THR A 24 -10.80 28.16 -38.12
N THR A 25 -11.24 28.78 -39.22
CA THR A 25 -11.04 28.27 -40.59
C THR A 25 -9.58 28.39 -41.02
N ASP A 26 -8.92 29.50 -40.68
CA ASP A 26 -7.47 29.67 -40.91
C ASP A 26 -6.69 28.56 -40.20
N ILE A 27 -6.99 28.35 -38.91
CA ILE A 27 -6.38 27.27 -38.10
C ILE A 27 -6.60 25.91 -38.76
N GLN A 28 -7.84 25.54 -39.10
CA GLN A 28 -8.14 24.24 -39.71
C GLN A 28 -7.46 24.04 -41.08
N SER A 29 -7.17 25.11 -41.81
CA SER A 29 -6.51 25.01 -43.11
C SER A 29 -5.01 24.67 -43.02
N LEU A 30 -4.37 24.89 -41.87
CA LEU A 30 -2.94 24.63 -41.69
C LEU A 30 -2.64 23.12 -41.66
N THR A 31 -1.54 22.71 -42.26
CA THR A 31 -1.03 21.33 -42.14
C THR A 31 -0.41 21.09 -40.77
N GLY A 32 -0.25 19.82 -40.37
CA GLY A 32 0.48 19.47 -39.14
C GLY A 32 1.90 20.06 -39.10
N THR A 33 2.64 20.02 -40.23
CA THR A 33 3.98 20.60 -40.31
C THR A 33 3.98 22.12 -40.13
N GLN A 34 2.95 22.82 -40.63
CA GLN A 34 2.81 24.25 -40.39
C GLN A 34 2.48 24.55 -38.92
N ILE A 35 1.60 23.76 -38.28
CA ILE A 35 1.33 23.89 -36.83
C ILE A 35 2.61 23.67 -36.01
N ALA A 36 3.39 22.63 -36.33
CA ALA A 36 4.67 22.37 -35.68
C ALA A 36 5.69 23.51 -35.85
N ALA A 37 5.58 24.30 -36.95
CA ALA A 37 6.44 25.43 -37.25
C ALA A 37 6.06 26.73 -36.53
N ILE A 38 4.84 26.82 -35.98
CA ILE A 38 4.42 27.99 -35.18
C ILE A 38 5.34 28.12 -33.97
N SER A 39 5.91 29.29 -33.73
CA SER A 39 6.77 29.50 -32.57
C SER A 39 6.03 29.22 -31.25
N ALA A 40 6.75 28.81 -30.21
CA ALA A 40 6.15 28.53 -28.91
C ALA A 40 5.41 29.75 -28.33
N THR A 41 5.94 30.96 -28.54
CA THR A 41 5.26 32.23 -28.21
C THR A 41 3.99 32.45 -29.03
N GLY A 42 4.00 32.05 -30.31
CA GLY A 42 2.85 32.09 -31.18
C GLY A 42 1.72 31.16 -30.73
N ILE A 43 2.06 29.92 -30.34
CA ILE A 43 1.09 28.96 -29.77
C ILE A 43 0.44 29.52 -28.51
N GLY A 44 1.20 30.17 -27.63
CA GLY A 44 0.65 30.79 -26.43
C GLY A 44 -0.25 31.99 -26.67
N ALA A 45 -0.36 32.47 -27.90
CA ALA A 45 -1.28 33.53 -28.29
C ALA A 45 -2.65 33.03 -28.77
N LEU A 46 -2.79 31.71 -28.98
CA LEU A 46 -4.05 31.09 -29.37
C LEU A 46 -5.05 31.11 -28.21
N ASP A 47 -6.31 31.39 -28.52
CA ASP A 47 -7.43 31.29 -27.57
C ASP A 47 -8.14 29.92 -27.62
N ASP A 48 -9.05 29.70 -26.68
CA ASP A 48 -9.79 28.44 -26.53
C ASP A 48 -10.56 28.05 -27.81
N THR A 49 -11.13 29.02 -28.52
CA THR A 49 -11.88 28.76 -29.77
C THR A 49 -10.97 28.35 -30.92
N GLN A 50 -9.79 28.96 -31.03
CA GLN A 50 -8.79 28.58 -32.01
C GLN A 50 -8.21 27.20 -31.71
N VAL A 51 -7.96 26.88 -30.44
CA VAL A 51 -7.44 25.57 -30.04
C VAL A 51 -8.47 24.47 -30.24
N ALA A 52 -9.74 24.70 -29.90
CA ALA A 52 -10.84 23.76 -30.17
C ALA A 52 -11.01 23.46 -31.68
N ALA A 53 -10.60 24.39 -32.55
CA ALA A 53 -10.64 24.19 -34.00
C ALA A 53 -9.50 23.31 -34.55
N LEU A 54 -8.48 22.96 -33.75
CA LEU A 54 -7.39 22.09 -34.19
C LEU A 54 -7.90 20.66 -34.43
N SER A 55 -7.63 20.15 -35.63
CA SER A 55 -7.86 18.75 -35.98
C SER A 55 -6.91 17.79 -35.27
N THR A 56 -7.26 16.50 -35.24
CA THR A 56 -6.43 15.45 -34.62
C THR A 56 -5.03 15.34 -35.24
N THR A 57 -4.88 15.58 -36.55
CA THR A 57 -3.59 15.63 -37.24
C THR A 57 -2.74 16.80 -36.76
N GLN A 58 -3.35 17.95 -36.52
CA GLN A 58 -2.67 19.15 -36.06
C GLN A 58 -2.26 19.02 -34.59
N ILE A 59 -3.14 18.48 -33.74
CA ILE A 59 -2.83 18.19 -32.33
C ILE A 59 -1.63 17.23 -32.23
N LYS A 60 -1.58 16.15 -33.02
CA LYS A 60 -0.43 15.23 -33.06
C LYS A 60 0.87 15.88 -33.52
N ALA A 61 0.78 16.96 -34.29
CA ALA A 61 1.95 17.66 -34.81
C ALA A 61 2.53 18.70 -33.84
N LEU A 62 1.80 19.07 -32.77
CA LEU A 62 2.32 19.96 -31.73
C LEU A 62 3.60 19.37 -31.13
N THR A 63 4.62 20.20 -30.99
CA THR A 63 5.90 19.80 -30.42
C THR A 63 5.89 19.91 -28.89
N THR A 64 6.78 19.19 -28.22
CA THR A 64 6.92 19.24 -26.75
C THR A 64 7.33 20.62 -26.22
N THR A 65 7.90 21.49 -27.05
CA THR A 65 8.24 22.86 -26.67
C THR A 65 7.05 23.82 -26.79
N GLN A 66 6.02 23.44 -27.57
CA GLN A 66 4.78 24.20 -27.75
C GLN A 66 3.75 23.88 -26.67
N ILE A 67 3.61 22.61 -26.26
CA ILE A 67 2.61 22.18 -25.27
C ILE A 67 2.62 23.03 -23.98
N PRO A 68 3.77 23.33 -23.34
CA PRO A 68 3.79 24.14 -22.11
C PRO A 68 3.41 25.61 -22.31
N LYS A 69 3.23 26.08 -23.56
CA LYS A 69 3.01 27.49 -23.87
C LYS A 69 1.56 27.88 -24.09
N PHE A 70 0.64 26.92 -24.22
CA PHE A 70 -0.78 27.26 -24.20
C PHE A 70 -1.14 28.03 -22.93
N ALA A 71 -1.97 29.06 -23.07
CA ALA A 71 -2.43 29.84 -21.94
C ALA A 71 -3.21 28.93 -20.97
N THR A 72 -3.17 29.23 -19.67
CA THR A 72 -3.85 28.41 -18.65
C THR A 72 -5.37 28.46 -18.72
N SER A 73 -5.95 29.40 -19.48
CA SER A 73 -7.38 29.41 -19.81
C SER A 73 -7.75 28.37 -20.88
N VAL A 74 -6.78 27.95 -21.70
CA VAL A 74 -6.96 26.98 -22.77
C VAL A 74 -6.83 25.57 -22.18
N THR A 75 -7.92 24.82 -22.23
CA THR A 75 -7.92 23.38 -21.92
C THR A 75 -8.20 22.59 -23.21
N PHE A 76 -7.35 21.62 -23.54
CA PHE A 76 -7.62 20.67 -24.62
C PHE A 76 -8.86 19.85 -24.27
N ASP A 77 -9.81 19.73 -25.20
CA ASP A 77 -10.95 18.84 -24.97
C ASP A 77 -10.50 17.36 -24.89
N VAL A 78 -11.39 16.49 -24.41
CA VAL A 78 -11.13 15.06 -24.23
C VAL A 78 -10.65 14.38 -25.52
N THR A 79 -11.21 14.73 -26.67
CA THR A 79 -10.84 14.14 -27.97
C THR A 79 -9.44 14.56 -28.38
N GLN A 80 -9.10 15.84 -28.18
CA GLN A 80 -7.77 16.38 -28.46
C GLN A 80 -6.71 15.79 -27.51
N LEU A 81 -7.01 15.74 -26.21
CA LEU A 81 -6.12 15.19 -25.20
C LEU A 81 -5.76 13.72 -25.49
N GLN A 82 -6.72 12.92 -25.97
CA GLN A 82 -6.50 11.55 -26.43
C GLN A 82 -5.57 11.42 -27.64
N GLN A 83 -5.40 12.48 -28.43
CA GLN A 83 -4.49 12.46 -29.58
C GLN A 83 -3.05 12.79 -29.23
N LEU A 84 -2.79 13.35 -28.04
CA LEU A 84 -1.43 13.68 -27.62
C LEU A 84 -0.59 12.41 -27.45
N SER A 85 0.58 12.39 -28.07
CA SER A 85 1.62 11.40 -27.79
C SER A 85 2.05 11.45 -26.33
N THR A 86 2.72 10.40 -25.88
CA THR A 86 3.30 10.34 -24.53
C THR A 86 4.34 11.43 -24.30
N GLN A 87 5.12 11.82 -25.33
CA GLN A 87 6.08 12.92 -25.22
C GLN A 87 5.38 14.27 -25.02
N GLN A 88 4.24 14.48 -25.68
CA GLN A 88 3.45 15.70 -25.53
C GLN A 88 2.76 15.75 -24.16
N VAL A 89 2.18 14.65 -23.68
CA VAL A 89 1.58 14.58 -22.34
C VAL A 89 2.64 14.82 -21.25
N GLN A 90 3.83 14.26 -21.40
CA GLN A 90 4.95 14.52 -20.48
C GLN A 90 5.37 15.99 -20.45
N ALA A 91 5.14 16.75 -21.53
CA ALA A 91 5.43 18.18 -21.60
C ALA A 91 4.36 19.07 -20.96
N LEU A 92 3.20 18.53 -20.56
CA LEU A 92 2.20 19.30 -19.82
C LEU A 92 2.79 19.81 -18.49
N THR A 93 2.44 21.04 -18.14
CA THR A 93 2.79 21.61 -16.83
C THR A 93 1.80 21.18 -15.76
N SER A 94 2.18 21.27 -14.48
CA SER A 94 1.26 21.01 -13.37
C SER A 94 0.03 21.92 -13.39
N THR A 95 0.16 23.18 -13.83
CA THR A 95 -0.99 24.10 -13.96
C THR A 95 -1.95 23.68 -15.07
N GLN A 96 -1.45 23.16 -16.19
CA GLN A 96 -2.31 22.64 -17.26
C GLN A 96 -2.96 21.31 -16.86
N LEU A 97 -2.29 20.50 -16.06
CA LEU A 97 -2.89 19.29 -15.51
C LEU A 97 -3.98 19.63 -14.50
N ALA A 98 -3.77 20.62 -13.63
CA ALA A 98 -4.76 21.06 -12.64
C ALA A 98 -6.05 21.67 -13.27
N SER A 99 -6.03 22.07 -14.55
CA SER A 99 -7.24 22.53 -15.25
C SER A 99 -8.08 21.40 -15.85
N LEU A 100 -7.61 20.16 -15.81
CA LEU A 100 -8.33 18.99 -16.33
C LEU A 100 -9.40 18.52 -15.33
N ASP A 101 -10.64 18.37 -15.78
CA ASP A 101 -11.69 17.75 -14.96
C ASP A 101 -11.61 16.20 -15.00
N SER A 102 -12.51 15.54 -14.26
CA SER A 102 -12.59 14.08 -14.21
C SER A 102 -12.82 13.43 -15.58
N SER A 103 -13.50 14.07 -16.54
CA SER A 103 -13.72 13.54 -17.89
C SER A 103 -12.44 13.58 -18.73
N HIS A 104 -11.63 14.63 -18.58
CA HIS A 104 -10.31 14.70 -19.19
C HIS A 104 -9.37 13.64 -18.61
N ILE A 105 -9.35 13.49 -17.28
CA ILE A 105 -8.54 12.45 -16.63
C ILE A 105 -8.94 11.07 -17.12
N GLN A 106 -10.24 10.74 -17.17
CA GLN A 106 -10.72 9.46 -17.74
C GLN A 106 -10.39 9.28 -19.23
N GLY A 107 -10.21 10.37 -19.96
CA GLY A 107 -9.79 10.35 -21.36
C GLY A 107 -8.33 9.93 -21.57
N LEU A 108 -7.45 10.09 -20.57
CA LEU A 108 -6.04 9.70 -20.68
C LEU A 108 -5.86 8.18 -20.67
N SER A 109 -5.01 7.67 -21.56
CA SER A 109 -4.59 6.26 -21.51
C SER A 109 -3.65 5.99 -20.33
N ALA A 110 -3.57 4.72 -19.92
CA ALA A 110 -2.60 4.26 -18.92
C ALA A 110 -1.15 4.63 -19.29
N THR A 111 -0.79 4.55 -20.58
CA THR A 111 0.55 4.91 -21.06
C THR A 111 0.82 6.41 -21.00
N GLN A 112 -0.19 7.25 -21.25
CA GLN A 112 -0.06 8.71 -21.12
C GLN A 112 0.08 9.12 -19.64
N LEU A 113 -0.63 8.48 -18.72
CA LEU A 113 -0.45 8.72 -17.29
C LEU A 113 0.94 8.28 -16.81
N GLY A 114 1.43 7.12 -17.27
CA GLY A 114 2.72 6.58 -16.85
C GLY A 114 3.95 7.42 -17.24
N VAL A 115 3.81 8.39 -18.16
CA VAL A 115 4.90 9.28 -18.57
C VAL A 115 4.90 10.64 -17.85
N LEU A 116 3.88 10.93 -17.04
CA LEU A 116 3.90 12.11 -16.18
C LEU A 116 5.07 12.03 -15.19
N SER A 117 5.74 13.15 -14.95
CA SER A 117 6.74 13.23 -13.89
C SER A 117 6.10 12.97 -12.52
N SER A 118 6.89 12.59 -11.52
CA SER A 118 6.38 12.46 -10.14
C SER A 118 5.77 13.76 -9.63
N THR A 119 6.38 14.90 -9.94
CA THR A 119 5.87 16.24 -9.59
C THR A 119 4.52 16.53 -10.22
N ASN A 120 4.34 16.20 -11.50
CA ASN A 120 3.08 16.42 -12.19
C ASN A 120 1.98 15.46 -11.71
N PHE A 121 2.34 14.20 -11.43
CA PHE A 121 1.39 13.20 -10.95
C PHE A 121 0.92 13.52 -9.52
N SER A 122 1.82 13.93 -8.62
CA SER A 122 1.52 14.37 -7.25
C SER A 122 0.80 15.74 -7.20
N ALA A 123 0.79 16.50 -8.30
CA ALA A 123 0.04 17.75 -8.39
C ALA A 123 -1.43 17.56 -8.80
N LEU A 124 -1.85 16.34 -9.11
CA LEU A 124 -3.26 16.04 -9.34
C LEU A 124 -4.02 16.14 -8.01
N ASP A 125 -5.22 16.71 -8.03
CA ASP A 125 -6.05 16.81 -6.82
C ASP A 125 -6.87 15.54 -6.56
N ALA A 126 -7.52 15.47 -5.39
CA ALA A 126 -8.39 14.37 -5.00
C ALA A 126 -9.51 14.03 -6.02
N THR A 127 -10.06 15.02 -6.73
CA THR A 127 -11.11 14.80 -7.73
C THR A 127 -10.54 14.16 -8.99
N GLN A 128 -9.33 14.55 -9.39
CA GLN A 128 -8.60 13.99 -10.50
C GLN A 128 -8.08 12.59 -10.18
N ILE A 129 -7.46 12.40 -9.01
CA ILE A 129 -7.02 11.10 -8.52
C ILE A 129 -8.21 10.16 -8.42
N GLY A 130 -9.32 10.55 -7.78
CA GLY A 130 -10.53 9.74 -7.67
C GLY A 130 -11.18 9.36 -9.01
N ALA A 131 -10.94 10.14 -10.08
CA ALA A 131 -11.43 9.84 -11.43
C ALA A 131 -10.61 8.76 -12.16
N LEU A 132 -9.41 8.40 -11.68
CA LEU A 132 -8.58 7.38 -12.31
C LEU A 132 -9.24 6.00 -12.24
N SER A 133 -9.43 5.37 -13.39
CA SER A 133 -9.90 4.00 -13.48
C SER A 133 -8.82 2.99 -13.06
N ALA A 134 -9.24 1.77 -12.70
CA ALA A 134 -8.31 0.67 -12.40
C ALA A 134 -7.36 0.36 -13.57
N THR A 135 -7.80 0.53 -14.82
CA THR A 135 -6.94 0.36 -16.01
C THR A 135 -5.86 1.44 -16.08
N GLN A 136 -6.21 2.68 -15.75
CA GLN A 136 -5.27 3.80 -15.72
C GLN A 136 -4.25 3.65 -14.59
N ILE A 137 -4.68 3.21 -13.40
CA ILE A 137 -3.79 2.95 -12.26
C ILE A 137 -2.70 1.92 -12.60
N LYS A 138 -2.99 0.91 -13.43
CA LYS A 138 -1.97 -0.05 -13.91
C LYS A 138 -0.86 0.60 -14.75
N GLY A 139 -1.10 1.78 -15.31
CA GLY A 139 -0.09 2.58 -16.01
C GLY A 139 0.83 3.40 -15.10
N VAL A 140 0.47 3.56 -13.82
CA VAL A 140 1.26 4.33 -12.85
C VAL A 140 2.55 3.57 -12.53
N THR A 141 3.66 4.31 -12.46
CA THR A 141 5.01 3.76 -12.29
C THR A 141 5.47 3.79 -10.82
N ALA A 142 6.49 3.00 -10.47
CA ALA A 142 7.08 3.02 -9.12
C ALA A 142 7.65 4.39 -8.78
N THR A 143 8.22 5.08 -9.77
CA THR A 143 8.78 6.42 -9.59
C THR A 143 7.70 7.44 -9.24
N GLN A 144 6.53 7.35 -9.88
CA GLN A 144 5.39 8.21 -9.53
C GLN A 144 4.87 7.91 -8.13
N VAL A 145 4.62 6.62 -7.80
CA VAL A 145 4.15 6.22 -6.47
C VAL A 145 5.13 6.58 -5.36
N LYS A 146 6.44 6.43 -5.59
CA LYS A 146 7.49 6.84 -4.64
C LYS A 146 7.51 8.36 -4.41
N GLY A 147 7.02 9.14 -5.36
CA GLY A 147 6.92 10.59 -5.26
C GLY A 147 5.69 11.09 -4.51
N LEU A 148 4.75 10.22 -4.17
CA LEU A 148 3.49 10.59 -3.50
C LEU A 148 3.71 10.96 -2.04
N THR A 149 3.02 12.00 -1.59
CA THR A 149 2.95 12.38 -0.18
C THR A 149 1.91 11.53 0.57
N THR A 150 1.85 11.62 1.91
CA THR A 150 0.79 10.95 2.68
C THR A 150 -0.60 11.50 2.37
N THR A 151 -0.69 12.78 1.98
CA THR A 151 -1.95 13.39 1.53
C THR A 151 -2.42 12.72 0.25
N ASP A 152 -1.54 12.59 -0.75
CA ASP A 152 -1.88 11.97 -2.04
C ASP A 152 -2.29 10.50 -1.86
N ILE A 153 -1.68 9.77 -0.91
CA ILE A 153 -2.10 8.41 -0.58
C ILE A 153 -3.52 8.40 -0.03
N GLY A 154 -3.88 9.33 0.87
CA GLY A 154 -5.24 9.45 1.40
C GLY A 154 -6.30 9.79 0.35
N GLU A 155 -5.92 10.27 -0.83
CA GLU A 155 -6.84 10.57 -1.93
C GLU A 155 -7.20 9.32 -2.78
N LEU A 156 -6.43 8.23 -2.66
CA LEU A 156 -6.70 7.01 -3.43
C LEU A 156 -7.94 6.29 -2.92
N ALA A 157 -8.86 5.93 -3.83
CA ALA A 157 -9.96 5.04 -3.48
C ALA A 157 -9.48 3.60 -3.28
N GLY A 158 -10.19 2.81 -2.48
CA GLY A 158 -9.86 1.39 -2.27
C GLY A 158 -9.79 0.58 -3.58
N THR A 159 -10.64 0.87 -4.56
CA THR A 159 -10.59 0.23 -5.89
C THR A 159 -9.30 0.54 -6.66
N GLN A 160 -8.71 1.71 -6.44
CA GLN A 160 -7.44 2.11 -7.05
C GLN A 160 -6.27 1.46 -6.32
N VAL A 161 -6.32 1.41 -4.98
CA VAL A 161 -5.35 0.66 -4.16
C VAL A 161 -5.32 -0.81 -4.58
N ALA A 162 -6.47 -1.46 -4.76
CA ALA A 162 -6.55 -2.85 -5.22
C ALA A 162 -6.01 -3.05 -6.66
N ALA A 163 -6.01 -1.99 -7.49
CA ALA A 163 -5.50 -2.03 -8.86
C ALA A 163 -3.98 -1.80 -8.96
N LEU A 164 -3.32 -1.28 -7.91
CA LEU A 164 -1.88 -1.08 -7.89
C LEU A 164 -1.14 -2.42 -7.95
N ALA A 165 -0.18 -2.54 -8.86
CA ALA A 165 0.70 -3.70 -8.89
C ALA A 165 1.56 -3.76 -7.62
N ALA A 166 1.88 -4.97 -7.17
CA ALA A 166 2.66 -5.23 -5.96
C ALA A 166 4.00 -4.47 -5.88
N ASP A 167 4.68 -4.29 -7.02
CA ASP A 167 5.96 -3.56 -7.10
C ASP A 167 5.80 -2.04 -6.95
N ARG A 168 4.58 -1.51 -7.08
CA ARG A 168 4.25 -0.10 -6.78
C ARG A 168 4.10 0.10 -5.27
N LEU A 169 3.43 -0.82 -4.58
CA LEU A 169 3.35 -0.78 -3.13
C LEU A 169 4.74 -0.94 -2.50
N ALA A 170 5.57 -1.85 -3.00
CA ALA A 170 6.94 -2.01 -2.53
C ALA A 170 7.82 -0.76 -2.73
N ALA A 171 7.44 0.15 -3.63
CA ALA A 171 8.14 1.42 -3.86
C ALA A 171 7.72 2.55 -2.91
N MET A 172 6.60 2.40 -2.19
CA MET A 172 6.11 3.37 -1.20
C MET A 172 7.03 3.42 0.02
N SER A 173 7.11 4.58 0.69
CA SER A 173 7.76 4.64 2.00
C SER A 173 6.93 3.91 3.07
N ALA A 174 7.56 3.50 4.18
CA ALA A 174 6.83 2.95 5.32
C ALA A 174 5.81 3.95 5.89
N THR A 175 6.14 5.25 5.89
CA THR A 175 5.22 6.33 6.29
C THR A 175 4.00 6.42 5.39
N ASN A 176 4.16 6.23 4.07
CA ASN A 176 3.01 6.21 3.16
C ASN A 176 2.11 4.99 3.38
N VAL A 177 2.69 3.81 3.65
CA VAL A 177 1.90 2.60 3.93
C VAL A 177 1.12 2.75 5.25
N SER A 178 1.75 3.31 6.29
CA SER A 178 1.12 3.59 7.59
C SER A 178 0.09 4.74 7.54
N ALA A 179 0.09 5.55 6.47
CA ALA A 179 -0.89 6.63 6.27
C ALA A 179 -2.16 6.16 5.54
N MET A 180 -2.23 4.90 5.11
CA MET A 180 -3.42 4.36 4.48
C MET A 180 -4.56 4.27 5.48
N ASP A 181 -5.79 4.56 5.06
CA ASP A 181 -6.97 4.41 5.91
C ASP A 181 -7.51 2.97 5.91
N THR A 182 -8.45 2.69 6.82
CA THR A 182 -9.14 1.40 6.92
C THR A 182 -9.76 0.88 5.61
N THR A 183 -10.31 1.75 4.75
CA THR A 183 -10.91 1.36 3.47
C THR A 183 -9.84 0.96 2.46
N GLN A 184 -8.73 1.68 2.45
CA GLN A 184 -7.57 1.40 1.61
C GLN A 184 -6.87 0.11 2.06
N VAL A 185 -6.66 -0.07 3.37
CA VAL A 185 -6.07 -1.29 3.94
C VAL A 185 -6.96 -2.50 3.67
N ALA A 186 -8.28 -2.40 3.85
CA ALA A 186 -9.21 -3.48 3.54
C ALA A 186 -9.22 -3.86 2.04
N ALA A 187 -8.87 -2.92 1.15
CA ALA A 187 -8.79 -3.18 -0.29
C ALA A 187 -7.49 -3.87 -0.73
N LEU A 188 -6.46 -3.94 0.13
CA LEU A 188 -5.22 -4.62 -0.17
C LEU A 188 -5.44 -6.12 -0.35
N THR A 189 -4.96 -6.67 -1.46
CA THR A 189 -4.98 -8.12 -1.69
C THR A 189 -3.85 -8.81 -0.92
N SER A 190 -3.99 -10.11 -0.63
CA SER A 190 -2.92 -10.92 -0.04
C SER A 190 -1.63 -10.89 -0.85
N THR A 191 -1.72 -10.79 -2.18
CA THR A 191 -0.53 -10.66 -3.06
C THR A 191 0.19 -9.32 -2.83
N GLN A 192 -0.55 -8.24 -2.63
CA GLN A 192 0.04 -6.92 -2.33
C GLN A 192 0.65 -6.90 -0.92
N ILE A 193 -0.02 -7.49 0.08
CA ILE A 193 0.51 -7.62 1.45
C ILE A 193 1.79 -8.44 1.48
N ALA A 194 1.81 -9.60 0.81
CA ALA A 194 3.00 -10.45 0.71
C ALA A 194 4.18 -9.77 -0.02
N ALA A 195 3.92 -8.72 -0.80
CA ALA A 195 4.96 -7.97 -1.50
C ALA A 195 5.52 -6.77 -0.71
N LEU A 196 4.89 -6.39 0.41
CA LEU A 196 5.43 -5.33 1.28
C LEU A 196 6.82 -5.73 1.79
N SER A 197 7.75 -4.79 1.74
CA SER A 197 9.09 -5.01 2.28
C SER A 197 9.07 -5.14 3.80
N VAL A 198 10.07 -5.83 4.35
CA VAL A 198 10.33 -5.91 5.79
C VAL A 198 10.43 -4.52 6.44
N THR A 199 11.00 -3.52 5.74
CA THR A 199 11.08 -2.15 6.22
C THR A 199 9.71 -1.48 6.33
N GLN A 200 8.81 -1.73 5.38
CA GLN A 200 7.44 -1.22 5.44
C GLN A 200 6.66 -1.88 6.57
N ILE A 201 6.75 -3.20 6.71
CA ILE A 201 6.08 -3.95 7.78
C ILE A 201 6.59 -3.51 9.16
N LYS A 202 7.90 -3.30 9.32
CA LYS A 202 8.49 -2.80 10.57
C LYS A 202 8.00 -1.39 10.93
N GLY A 203 7.61 -0.59 9.94
CA GLY A 203 7.08 0.75 10.14
C GLY A 203 5.61 0.79 10.57
N LEU A 204 4.89 -0.32 10.51
CA LEU A 204 3.50 -0.41 10.95
C LEU A 204 3.41 -0.28 12.48
N ASN A 205 2.44 0.50 12.94
CA ASN A 205 2.09 0.59 14.36
C ASN A 205 0.93 -0.37 14.72
N ALA A 206 0.53 -0.37 15.99
CA ALA A 206 -0.55 -1.23 16.50
C ALA A 206 -1.90 -1.00 15.80
N THR A 207 -2.24 0.26 15.49
CA THR A 207 -3.47 0.61 14.77
C THR A 207 -3.44 0.00 13.38
N ASP A 208 -2.35 0.22 12.62
CA ASP A 208 -2.22 -0.28 11.25
C ASP A 208 -2.35 -1.81 11.17
N VAL A 209 -1.79 -2.53 12.15
CA VAL A 209 -1.91 -3.99 12.23
C VAL A 209 -3.33 -4.42 12.56
N GLY A 210 -4.02 -3.71 13.46
CA GLY A 210 -5.42 -3.95 13.78
C GLY A 210 -6.37 -3.76 12.60
N GLU A 211 -5.99 -2.97 11.59
CA GLU A 211 -6.79 -2.77 10.37
C GLU A 211 -6.67 -3.93 9.37
N LEU A 212 -5.65 -4.79 9.50
CA LEU A 212 -5.45 -5.92 8.60
C LEU A 212 -6.49 -7.02 8.86
N SER A 213 -7.09 -7.57 7.82
CA SER A 213 -7.92 -8.77 7.94
C SER A 213 -7.08 -10.00 8.31
N ALA A 214 -7.71 -11.02 8.90
CA ALA A 214 -7.12 -12.34 9.13
C ALA A 214 -6.51 -12.98 7.87
N THR A 215 -7.12 -12.76 6.70
CA THR A 215 -6.61 -13.24 5.40
C THR A 215 -5.34 -12.51 4.98
N GLN A 216 -5.21 -11.22 5.31
CA GLN A 216 -4.00 -10.43 5.04
C GLN A 216 -2.88 -10.84 6.02
N ILE A 217 -3.19 -11.00 7.31
CA ILE A 217 -2.24 -11.48 8.33
C ILE A 217 -1.69 -12.86 7.97
N SER A 218 -2.55 -13.82 7.63
CA SER A 218 -2.11 -15.17 7.23
C SER A 218 -1.28 -15.19 5.94
N SER A 219 -1.36 -14.14 5.10
CA SER A 219 -0.54 -14.01 3.90
C SER A 219 0.87 -13.46 4.12
N LEU A 220 1.18 -12.93 5.31
CA LEU A 220 2.51 -12.45 5.64
C LEU A 220 3.52 -13.60 5.62
N SER A 221 4.66 -13.41 4.97
CA SER A 221 5.80 -14.32 5.13
C SER A 221 6.31 -14.32 6.57
N THR A 222 7.04 -15.37 6.97
CA THR A 222 7.70 -15.43 8.29
C THR A 222 8.70 -14.29 8.50
N LEU A 223 9.34 -13.80 7.44
CA LEU A 223 10.24 -12.64 7.50
C LEU A 223 9.48 -11.34 7.76
N GLN A 224 8.31 -11.16 7.16
CA GLN A 224 7.47 -9.99 7.42
C GLN A 224 6.86 -10.07 8.83
N LEU A 225 6.36 -11.23 9.24
CA LEU A 225 5.79 -11.41 10.57
C LEU A 225 6.81 -11.11 11.68
N THR A 226 8.07 -11.55 11.52
CA THR A 226 9.15 -11.25 12.48
C THR A 226 9.63 -9.80 12.43
N ALA A 227 9.27 -9.05 11.39
CA ALA A 227 9.57 -7.63 11.27
C ALA A 227 8.64 -6.73 12.08
N LEU A 228 7.44 -7.20 12.41
CA LEU A 228 6.51 -6.47 13.28
C LEU A 228 7.17 -6.18 14.61
N THR A 229 7.01 -4.95 15.10
CA THR A 229 7.45 -4.60 16.45
C THR A 229 6.65 -5.40 17.48
N PRO A 230 7.18 -5.63 18.70
CA PRO A 230 6.42 -6.34 19.74
C PRO A 230 5.06 -5.69 20.04
N ALA A 231 4.99 -4.36 20.04
CA ALA A 231 3.73 -3.63 20.23
C ALA A 231 2.75 -3.84 19.08
N ALA A 232 3.22 -3.88 17.82
CA ALA A 232 2.37 -4.14 16.66
C ALA A 232 1.90 -5.61 16.62
N PHE A 233 2.75 -6.56 17.03
CA PHE A 233 2.37 -7.97 17.12
C PHE A 233 1.35 -8.24 18.23
N SER A 234 1.48 -7.59 19.39
CA SER A 234 0.52 -7.65 20.50
C SER A 234 -0.83 -6.97 20.19
N ALA A 235 -0.93 -6.24 19.06
CA ALA A 235 -2.17 -5.63 18.62
C ALA A 235 -3.04 -6.55 17.75
N LEU A 236 -2.55 -7.75 17.43
CA LEU A 236 -3.35 -8.75 16.73
C LEU A 236 -4.50 -9.19 17.63
N ASP A 237 -5.72 -9.23 17.10
CA ASP A 237 -6.87 -9.79 17.79
C ASP A 237 -6.93 -11.33 17.67
N ALA A 238 -7.82 -11.96 18.43
CA ALA A 238 -8.01 -13.40 18.40
C ALA A 238 -8.33 -14.01 17.01
N THR A 239 -9.00 -13.26 16.12
CA THR A 239 -9.29 -13.73 14.76
C THR A 239 -8.03 -13.70 13.90
N GLN A 240 -7.23 -12.64 14.02
CA GLN A 240 -5.95 -12.48 13.33
C GLN A 240 -4.91 -13.48 13.86
N VAL A 241 -4.79 -13.64 15.18
CA VAL A 241 -3.92 -14.64 15.81
C VAL A 241 -4.34 -16.03 15.35
N GLY A 242 -5.62 -16.38 15.40
CA GLY A 242 -6.14 -17.69 14.96
C GLY A 242 -5.88 -18.01 13.49
N ALA A 243 -5.67 -17.00 12.64
CA ALA A 243 -5.34 -17.17 11.23
C ALA A 243 -3.85 -17.47 10.97
N LEU A 244 -2.97 -17.26 11.96
CA LEU A 244 -1.55 -17.58 11.82
C LEU A 244 -1.35 -19.09 11.64
N SER A 245 -0.64 -19.47 10.58
CA SER A 245 -0.19 -20.85 10.40
C SER A 245 0.79 -21.28 11.48
N THR A 246 0.93 -22.59 11.70
CA THR A 246 1.93 -23.12 12.65
C THR A 246 3.37 -22.76 12.24
N THR A 247 3.64 -22.60 10.94
CA THR A 247 4.94 -22.11 10.45
C THR A 247 5.18 -20.65 10.83
N GLN A 248 4.17 -19.79 10.72
CA GLN A 248 4.23 -18.39 11.17
C GLN A 248 4.41 -18.30 12.69
N VAL A 249 3.62 -19.05 13.47
CA VAL A 249 3.72 -19.10 14.94
C VAL A 249 5.12 -19.53 15.39
N ARG A 250 5.72 -20.54 14.75
CA ARG A 250 7.11 -20.97 15.04
C ARG A 250 8.17 -19.93 14.70
N SER A 251 7.86 -18.96 13.83
CA SER A 251 8.79 -17.90 13.46
C SER A 251 8.78 -16.71 14.41
N VAL A 252 7.71 -16.52 15.20
CA VAL A 252 7.55 -15.39 16.12
C VAL A 252 8.78 -15.25 17.02
N THR A 253 9.33 -14.04 17.10
CA THR A 253 10.57 -13.82 17.84
C THR A 253 10.34 -13.83 19.35
N LEU A 254 11.40 -14.07 20.14
CA LEU A 254 11.30 -14.02 21.60
C LEU A 254 10.91 -12.63 22.10
N ASP A 255 11.32 -11.57 21.40
CA ASP A 255 10.95 -10.20 21.77
C ASP A 255 9.47 -9.91 21.51
N GLN A 256 8.90 -10.47 20.44
CA GLN A 256 7.45 -10.42 20.19
C GLN A 256 6.67 -11.19 21.27
N ILE A 257 7.12 -12.39 21.65
CA ILE A 257 6.50 -13.16 22.74
C ILE A 257 6.54 -12.40 24.07
N LYS A 258 7.69 -11.81 24.42
CA LYS A 258 7.83 -10.98 25.64
C LYS A 258 6.99 -9.72 25.61
N GLY A 259 6.71 -9.18 24.42
CA GLY A 259 5.91 -7.98 24.23
C GLY A 259 4.40 -8.20 24.27
N LEU A 260 3.93 -9.46 24.24
CA LEU A 260 2.52 -9.79 24.44
C LEU A 260 2.01 -9.22 25.77
N ASN A 261 0.79 -8.71 25.81
CA ASN A 261 0.12 -8.42 27.06
C ASN A 261 -0.35 -9.73 27.73
N ALA A 262 -0.88 -9.64 28.96
CA ALA A 262 -1.28 -10.84 29.70
C ALA A 262 -2.39 -11.64 28.99
N THR A 263 -3.34 -10.95 28.34
CA THR A 263 -4.51 -11.58 27.72
C THR A 263 -4.23 -12.17 26.34
N ASP A 264 -3.21 -11.70 25.62
CA ASP A 264 -2.92 -12.13 24.25
C ASP A 264 -2.61 -13.63 24.13
N VAL A 265 -2.03 -14.25 25.17
CA VAL A 265 -1.74 -15.69 25.12
C VAL A 265 -3.02 -16.52 25.06
N GLY A 266 -4.12 -16.01 25.63
CA GLY A 266 -5.45 -16.62 25.55
C GLY A 266 -6.03 -16.64 24.14
N GLU A 267 -5.52 -15.81 23.23
CA GLU A 267 -5.99 -15.70 21.85
C GLU A 267 -5.46 -16.83 20.94
N PHE A 268 -4.36 -17.48 21.32
CA PHE A 268 -3.79 -18.58 20.56
C PHE A 268 -4.66 -19.83 20.62
N ALA A 269 -4.90 -20.47 19.48
CA ALA A 269 -5.51 -21.79 19.44
C ALA A 269 -4.58 -22.85 20.06
N THR A 270 -5.14 -23.96 20.55
CA THR A 270 -4.37 -25.08 21.12
C THR A 270 -3.36 -25.68 20.13
N THR A 271 -3.71 -25.72 18.84
CA THR A 271 -2.81 -26.12 17.74
C THR A 271 -1.64 -25.16 17.54
N GLN A 272 -1.80 -23.88 17.87
CA GLN A 272 -0.74 -22.88 17.80
C GLN A 272 0.14 -22.92 19.04
N ILE A 273 -0.47 -23.08 20.24
CA ILE A 273 0.27 -23.29 21.49
C ILE A 273 1.19 -24.51 21.38
N SER A 274 0.68 -25.65 20.92
CA SER A 274 1.49 -26.86 20.68
C SER A 274 2.55 -26.67 19.58
N ALA A 275 2.39 -25.71 18.67
CA ALA A 275 3.36 -25.41 17.62
C ALA A 275 4.50 -24.50 18.09
N LEU A 276 4.31 -23.70 19.14
CA LEU A 276 5.36 -22.85 19.69
C LEU A 276 6.63 -23.66 20.00
N THR A 277 7.79 -23.05 19.87
CA THR A 277 9.04 -23.69 20.27
C THR A 277 9.20 -23.66 21.79
N ALA A 278 9.97 -24.59 22.33
CA ALA A 278 10.34 -24.59 23.75
C ALA A 278 10.96 -23.24 24.19
N ALA A 279 11.74 -22.60 23.33
CA ALA A 279 12.32 -21.28 23.60
C ALA A 279 11.26 -20.16 23.66
N GLN A 280 10.25 -20.20 22.79
CA GLN A 280 9.14 -19.23 22.83
C GLN A 280 8.30 -19.40 24.10
N ILE A 281 7.94 -20.65 24.47
CA ILE A 281 7.21 -20.92 25.71
C ILE A 281 8.03 -20.48 26.94
N GLY A 282 9.33 -20.79 26.98
CA GLY A 282 10.22 -20.36 28.06
C GLY A 282 10.46 -18.84 28.13
N ALA A 283 10.12 -18.09 27.08
CA ALA A 283 10.22 -16.63 27.06
C ALA A 283 8.96 -15.92 27.57
N LEU A 284 7.85 -16.64 27.78
CA LEU A 284 6.65 -16.08 28.39
C LEU A 284 6.92 -15.66 29.84
N ALA A 285 6.43 -14.48 30.20
CA ALA A 285 6.37 -14.01 31.58
C ALA A 285 5.36 -14.81 32.39
N SER A 286 5.56 -14.87 33.71
CA SER A 286 4.64 -15.55 34.64
C SER A 286 3.20 -15.05 34.53
N THR A 287 3.00 -13.73 34.34
CA THR A 287 1.68 -13.13 34.18
C THR A 287 0.97 -13.55 32.90
N GLN A 288 1.70 -13.87 31.84
CA GLN A 288 1.15 -14.36 30.57
C GLN A 288 0.80 -15.84 30.67
N LEU A 289 1.67 -16.65 31.31
CA LEU A 289 1.43 -18.07 31.54
C LEU A 289 0.21 -18.32 32.42
N ALA A 290 0.01 -17.50 33.44
CA ALA A 290 -1.16 -17.55 34.30
C ALA A 290 -2.48 -17.29 33.55
N GLN A 291 -2.45 -16.75 32.32
CA GLN A 291 -3.64 -16.54 31.48
C GLN A 291 -3.89 -17.67 30.47
N LEU A 292 -3.06 -18.73 30.46
CA LEU A 292 -3.34 -19.89 29.62
C LEU A 292 -4.63 -20.58 30.06
N ALA A 293 -5.54 -20.84 29.13
CA ALA A 293 -6.67 -21.72 29.39
C ALA A 293 -6.18 -23.14 29.69
N THR A 294 -6.92 -23.90 30.49
CA THR A 294 -6.61 -25.31 30.82
C THR A 294 -6.45 -26.18 29.57
N THR A 295 -7.22 -25.93 28.52
CA THR A 295 -7.10 -26.60 27.22
C THR A 295 -5.80 -26.28 26.49
N GLN A 296 -5.27 -25.07 26.65
CA GLN A 296 -3.97 -24.68 26.11
C GLN A 296 -2.82 -25.32 26.91
N VAL A 297 -2.93 -25.37 28.24
CA VAL A 297 -1.95 -26.07 29.10
C VAL A 297 -1.88 -27.56 28.76
N ALA A 298 -3.03 -28.21 28.62
CA ALA A 298 -3.12 -29.61 28.19
C ALA A 298 -2.54 -29.86 26.79
N ALA A 299 -2.52 -28.84 25.92
CA ALA A 299 -1.99 -28.93 24.57
C ALA A 299 -0.46 -28.75 24.47
N LEU A 300 0.22 -28.32 25.55
CA LEU A 300 1.68 -28.15 25.52
C LEU A 300 2.39 -29.48 25.20
N ALA A 301 3.44 -29.43 24.38
CA ALA A 301 4.35 -30.55 24.22
C ALA A 301 5.19 -30.73 25.50
N THR A 302 5.64 -31.96 25.77
CA THR A 302 6.48 -32.26 26.94
C THR A 302 7.77 -31.41 26.97
N THR A 303 8.36 -31.17 25.80
CA THR A 303 9.54 -30.30 25.65
C THR A 303 9.27 -28.83 25.96
N GLN A 304 8.04 -28.35 25.75
CA GLN A 304 7.64 -27.00 26.12
C GLN A 304 7.43 -26.89 27.63
N VAL A 305 6.79 -27.88 28.25
CA VAL A 305 6.60 -27.92 29.72
C VAL A 305 7.96 -27.95 30.43
N ILE A 306 8.90 -28.76 29.97
CA ILE A 306 10.27 -28.81 30.53
C ILE A 306 11.01 -27.47 30.39
N ALA A 307 10.71 -26.69 29.35
CA ALA A 307 11.38 -25.40 29.10
C ALA A 307 10.86 -24.26 30.00
N LEU A 308 9.75 -24.45 30.71
CA LEU A 308 9.27 -23.48 31.70
C LEU A 308 10.27 -23.38 32.85
N THR A 309 10.70 -22.15 33.16
CA THR A 309 11.48 -21.89 34.37
C THR A 309 10.67 -22.27 35.62
N THR A 310 11.33 -22.53 36.74
CA THR A 310 10.63 -22.85 37.99
C THR A 310 9.67 -21.75 38.43
N SER A 311 10.08 -20.47 38.29
CA SER A 311 9.22 -19.32 38.60
C SER A 311 8.02 -19.19 37.67
N ALA A 312 8.21 -19.52 36.39
CA ALA A 312 7.15 -19.52 35.38
C ALA A 312 6.15 -20.67 35.63
N PHE A 313 6.65 -21.86 35.95
CA PHE A 313 5.83 -23.02 36.28
C PHE A 313 5.01 -22.80 37.56
N ALA A 314 5.62 -22.22 38.60
CA ALA A 314 4.94 -21.89 39.85
C ALA A 314 3.90 -20.75 39.71
N ALA A 315 3.83 -20.08 38.56
CA ALA A 315 2.81 -19.07 38.28
C ALA A 315 1.52 -19.65 37.70
N LEU A 316 1.52 -20.92 37.32
CA LEU A 316 0.29 -21.64 36.96
C LEU A 316 -0.58 -21.78 38.21
N ASP A 317 -1.88 -21.62 38.06
CA ASP A 317 -2.83 -21.92 39.13
C ASP A 317 -3.06 -23.44 39.25
N ALA A 318 -3.69 -23.85 40.36
CA ALA A 318 -3.92 -25.27 40.64
C ALA A 318 -4.74 -25.96 39.53
N THR A 319 -5.72 -25.28 38.94
CA THR A 319 -6.55 -25.84 37.86
C THR A 319 -5.75 -26.01 36.56
N GLN A 320 -4.86 -25.07 36.24
CA GLN A 320 -3.92 -25.18 35.13
C GLN A 320 -2.94 -26.34 35.35
N VAL A 321 -2.40 -26.51 36.56
CA VAL A 321 -1.52 -27.64 36.88
C VAL A 321 -2.28 -28.97 36.76
N GLY A 322 -3.50 -29.06 37.28
CA GLY A 322 -4.38 -30.23 37.13
C GLY A 322 -4.68 -30.61 35.68
N ALA A 323 -4.70 -29.62 34.78
CA ALA A 323 -4.93 -29.82 33.35
C ALA A 323 -3.74 -30.45 32.60
N LEU A 324 -2.57 -30.60 33.21
CA LEU A 324 -1.41 -31.24 32.58
C LEU A 324 -1.70 -32.71 32.22
N ALA A 325 -1.52 -33.13 30.98
CA ALA A 325 -1.63 -34.53 30.58
C ALA A 325 -0.60 -35.41 31.31
N THR A 326 -0.92 -36.70 31.50
CA THR A 326 -0.03 -37.71 32.12
C THR A 326 1.39 -37.71 31.54
N THR A 327 1.54 -37.52 30.23
CA THR A 327 2.85 -37.46 29.56
C THR A 327 3.66 -36.23 29.94
N GLN A 328 3.00 -35.10 30.22
CA GLN A 328 3.63 -33.86 30.68
C GLN A 328 4.04 -33.99 32.16
N VAL A 329 3.18 -34.53 33.02
CA VAL A 329 3.49 -34.75 34.45
C VAL A 329 4.71 -35.66 34.62
N LYS A 330 4.77 -36.77 33.86
CA LYS A 330 5.94 -37.68 33.84
C LYS A 330 7.22 -37.04 33.33
N ALA A 331 7.12 -35.95 32.57
CA ALA A 331 8.24 -35.23 32.00
C ALA A 331 8.75 -34.09 32.91
N LEU A 332 8.03 -33.76 34.00
CA LEU A 332 8.42 -32.68 34.90
C LEU A 332 9.83 -32.92 35.48
N THR A 333 10.60 -31.84 35.53
CA THR A 333 11.92 -31.87 36.14
C THR A 333 11.80 -31.91 37.67
N THR A 334 12.85 -32.38 38.36
CA THR A 334 12.90 -32.32 39.84
C THR A 334 12.69 -30.90 40.37
N ALA A 335 13.20 -29.89 39.66
CA ALA A 335 13.04 -28.49 40.04
C ALA A 335 11.58 -28.02 39.93
N GLN A 336 10.85 -28.46 38.90
CA GLN A 336 9.43 -28.15 38.71
C GLN A 336 8.54 -28.91 39.70
N LEU A 337 8.83 -30.18 39.97
CA LEU A 337 8.14 -30.96 41.01
C LEU A 337 8.29 -30.30 42.40
N ASN A 338 9.48 -29.79 42.71
CA ASN A 338 9.72 -29.05 43.96
C ASN A 338 9.04 -27.68 44.01
N ALA A 339 8.56 -27.16 42.88
CA ALA A 339 7.86 -25.89 42.80
C ALA A 339 6.33 -26.03 42.96
N LEU A 340 5.80 -27.27 42.98
CA LEU A 340 4.37 -27.53 43.20
C LEU A 340 3.95 -27.15 44.61
N ALA A 341 2.83 -26.45 44.73
CA ALA A 341 2.12 -26.23 45.97
C ALA A 341 1.27 -27.46 46.35
N PRO A 342 0.92 -27.64 47.63
CA PRO A 342 0.03 -28.73 48.05
C PRO A 342 -1.33 -28.73 47.34
N ALA A 343 -1.85 -27.55 46.98
CA ALA A 343 -3.10 -27.43 46.22
C ALA A 343 -2.98 -28.05 44.82
N ASP A 344 -1.84 -27.89 44.16
CA ASP A 344 -1.60 -28.41 42.81
C ASP A 344 -1.61 -29.95 42.79
N ILE A 345 -1.02 -30.57 43.80
CA ILE A 345 -0.97 -32.03 43.94
C ILE A 345 -2.39 -32.61 44.10
N GLY A 346 -3.30 -31.86 44.73
CA GLY A 346 -4.69 -32.26 44.91
C GLY A 346 -5.53 -32.24 43.63
N GLU A 347 -5.07 -31.56 42.57
CA GLU A 347 -5.77 -31.46 41.29
C GLU A 347 -5.39 -32.57 40.30
N PHE A 348 -4.34 -33.35 40.58
CA PHE A 348 -3.97 -34.49 39.75
C PHE A 348 -4.95 -35.66 39.92
N ALA A 349 -5.34 -36.27 38.80
CA ALA A 349 -6.06 -37.52 38.75
C ALA A 349 -5.11 -38.71 38.99
N ASP A 350 -5.67 -39.85 39.39
CA ASP A 350 -4.93 -41.11 39.67
C ASP A 350 -4.04 -41.59 38.49
N THR A 351 -4.27 -41.09 37.28
CA THR A 351 -3.54 -41.45 36.06
C THR A 351 -2.31 -40.58 35.78
N GLN A 352 -2.10 -39.49 36.53
CA GLN A 352 -0.96 -38.56 36.42
C GLN A 352 0.15 -38.95 37.39
#